data_AF-A0A7C4J448-F1
#
_entry.id   AF-A0A7C4J448-F1
#
_cell.length_a   1.000
_cell.length_b   1.000
_cell.length_c   1.000
_cell.angle_alpha   90.00
_cell.angle_beta   90.00
_cell.angle_gamma   90.00
#
_symmetry.space_group_name_H-M   'P 1'
#
loop_
_entity.id
_entity.type
_entity.pdbx_description
1 polymer ?
#
loop_
_entity_poly.entity_id
_entity_poly.type
_entity_poly.pdbx_seq_one_letter_code
_entity_poly.pdbx_strand_id
1 'polypeptide(L)'
;MYSFVLISDETTKQHELAKHSIKAECIAADCTVTAIKNNRDIAYIVDFDSRDAIEQYKSLILEVVYANIPCIGICSEIQSVKKMFIQSGIIAVFRPSQYHYIPLFFKRYRPAVTGTIAIIDNNICNTYGLSTVIQSFGYQAIVVNSLDACCDIQNPIDMVCINCSQVSTHDIATKYVAGKLPKKNALVLYKSEEKDIFIHDIIKLHRVARVIYTLEEVYVLLVELLFRQQFHSLLYSLYETSDMQRSVSAYKGSLRQLYLETGVDIFTLPAITHSESIDLFRDKTELLQTVLAKAAGFSWLSDSE
;
A
#
# COMPACT_ATOMS: atom_id res chain seq x y z
N MET A 1 16.67 -2.51 -9.44
CA MET A 1 16.31 -3.73 -8.68
C MET A 1 16.87 -3.52 -7.29
N TYR A 2 16.04 -3.66 -6.26
CA TYR A 2 16.48 -3.35 -4.89
C TYR A 2 17.53 -4.36 -4.43
N SER A 3 18.56 -3.85 -3.74
CA SER A 3 19.43 -4.66 -2.88
C SER A 3 18.77 -4.75 -1.51
N PHE A 4 18.71 -5.95 -0.93
CA PHE A 4 18.09 -6.15 0.37
C PHE A 4 19.13 -6.15 1.47
N VAL A 5 18.78 -5.54 2.60
CA VAL A 5 19.56 -5.60 3.84
C VAL A 5 18.67 -6.24 4.89
N LEU A 6 19.12 -7.36 5.44
CA LEU A 6 18.44 -8.07 6.52
C LEU A 6 19.02 -7.60 7.85
N ILE A 7 18.16 -7.04 8.69
CA ILE A 7 18.45 -6.77 10.10
C ILE A 7 17.91 -7.97 10.87
N SER A 8 18.82 -8.84 11.30
CA SER A 8 18.50 -10.05 12.07
C SER A 8 19.73 -10.52 12.82
N ASP A 9 19.51 -11.06 14.02
CA ASP A 9 20.55 -11.74 14.79
C ASP A 9 20.71 -13.22 14.36
N GLU A 10 19.81 -13.70 13.50
CA GLU A 10 19.77 -15.09 13.02
C GLU A 10 20.20 -15.22 11.55
N THR A 11 21.40 -15.74 11.31
CA THR A 11 21.91 -16.00 9.95
C THR A 11 21.09 -17.06 9.19
N THR A 12 20.27 -17.85 9.88
CA THR A 12 19.35 -18.84 9.30
C THR A 12 18.28 -18.18 8.43
N LYS A 13 17.76 -17.02 8.84
CA LYS A 13 16.73 -16.26 8.09
C LYS A 13 17.23 -15.79 6.73
N GLN A 14 18.51 -15.43 6.63
CA GLN A 14 19.13 -15.09 5.36
C GLN A 14 19.05 -16.26 4.35
N HIS A 15 19.27 -17.48 4.81
CA HIS A 15 19.18 -18.68 3.98
C HIS A 15 17.73 -18.99 3.56
N GLU A 16 16.76 -18.72 4.44
CA GLU A 16 15.33 -18.86 4.11
C GLU A 16 14.90 -17.87 3.03
N LEU A 17 15.24 -16.58 3.20
CA LEU A 17 14.97 -15.55 2.20
C LEU A 17 15.61 -15.87 0.84
N ALA A 18 16.82 -16.43 0.84
CA ALA A 18 17.50 -16.85 -0.38
C ALA A 18 16.73 -17.91 -1.19
N LYS A 19 15.96 -18.81 -0.53
CA LYS A 19 15.07 -19.78 -1.21
C LYS A 19 13.97 -19.09 -2.03
N HIS A 20 13.65 -17.83 -1.71
CA HIS A 20 12.64 -17.01 -2.37
C HIS A 20 13.26 -15.95 -3.30
N SER A 21 14.50 -16.16 -3.75
CA SER A 21 15.24 -15.22 -4.62
C SER A 21 15.53 -13.86 -3.99
N ILE A 22 15.56 -13.78 -2.65
CA ILE A 22 15.91 -12.57 -1.90
C ILE A 22 17.34 -12.72 -1.42
N LYS A 23 18.28 -12.02 -2.07
CA LYS A 23 19.67 -11.94 -1.61
C LYS A 23 19.79 -10.72 -0.71
N ALA A 24 19.87 -10.96 0.60
CA ALA A 24 20.01 -9.92 1.60
C ALA A 24 21.40 -9.95 2.25
N GLU A 25 22.02 -8.79 2.42
CA GLU A 25 23.21 -8.64 3.27
C GLU A 25 22.75 -8.58 4.73
N CYS A 26 23.28 -9.47 5.59
CA CYS A 26 22.89 -9.54 6.99
C CYS A 26 23.72 -8.53 7.80
N ILE A 27 23.06 -7.70 8.60
CA ILE A 27 23.69 -6.67 9.41
C ILE A 27 23.20 -6.80 10.86
N ALA A 28 24.13 -6.66 11.81
CA ALA A 28 23.84 -6.68 13.25
C ALA A 28 23.21 -5.35 13.73
N ALA A 29 22.53 -5.41 14.88
CA ALA A 29 21.80 -4.28 15.50
C ALA A 29 22.58 -2.97 15.62
N ASP A 30 23.90 -3.05 15.79
CA ASP A 30 24.75 -1.91 16.20
C ASP A 30 25.24 -1.05 15.01
N CYS A 31 24.77 -1.32 13.79
CA CYS A 31 25.18 -0.57 12.60
C CYS A 31 24.34 0.70 12.40
N THR A 32 24.97 1.78 11.93
CA THR A 32 24.26 3.03 11.59
C THR A 32 23.81 3.00 10.12
N VAL A 33 22.59 3.49 9.83
CA VAL A 33 22.03 3.52 8.46
C VAL A 33 22.90 4.35 7.51
N THR A 34 23.60 5.35 8.04
CA THR A 34 24.54 6.22 7.32
C THR A 34 25.72 5.49 6.68
N ALA A 35 26.10 4.30 7.16
CA ALA A 35 27.21 3.55 6.58
C ALA A 35 26.84 2.80 5.29
N ILE A 36 25.54 2.62 5.00
CA ILE A 36 25.04 1.69 3.98
C ILE A 36 24.56 2.41 2.71
N LYS A 37 24.36 3.74 2.75
CA LYS A 37 23.85 4.54 1.62
C LYS A 37 24.92 4.82 0.55
N ASN A 38 25.44 3.77 -0.09
CA ASN A 38 26.39 3.83 -1.21
C ASN A 38 25.70 3.86 -2.59
N ASN A 39 24.85 4.86 -2.87
CA ASN A 39 24.24 5.09 -4.20
C ASN A 39 23.50 3.89 -4.84
N ARG A 40 22.88 3.01 -4.05
CA ARG A 40 22.06 1.88 -4.55
C ARG A 40 20.61 2.02 -4.07
N ASP A 41 19.67 1.50 -4.86
CA ASP A 41 18.29 1.26 -4.40
C ASP A 41 18.32 0.17 -3.32
N ILE A 42 18.20 0.55 -2.06
CA ILE A 42 18.27 -0.37 -0.92
C ILE A 42 16.89 -0.45 -0.25
N ALA A 43 16.52 -1.66 0.16
CA ALA A 43 15.35 -1.92 0.99
C ALA A 43 15.77 -2.71 2.23
N TYR A 44 15.30 -2.29 3.40
CA TYR A 44 15.53 -2.96 4.67
C TYR A 44 14.44 -3.99 4.95
N ILE A 45 14.85 -5.15 5.44
CA ILE A 45 14.00 -6.21 5.96
C ILE A 45 14.37 -6.38 7.43
N VAL A 46 13.42 -6.12 8.32
CA VAL A 46 13.63 -6.26 9.76
C VAL A 46 12.99 -7.56 10.23
N ASP A 47 13.77 -8.40 10.90
CA ASP A 47 13.32 -9.63 11.52
C ASP A 47 12.75 -9.38 12.91
N PHE A 48 11.46 -9.68 13.09
CA PHE A 48 10.72 -9.48 14.33
C PHE A 48 10.39 -10.79 15.04
N ASP A 49 10.94 -11.92 14.62
CA ASP A 49 10.72 -13.20 15.32
C ASP A 49 11.54 -13.33 16.61
N SER A 50 12.52 -12.46 16.85
CA SER A 50 13.27 -12.46 18.11
C SER A 50 12.50 -11.71 19.22
N ARG A 51 12.57 -12.23 20.46
CA ARG A 51 11.77 -11.74 21.61
C ARG A 51 12.02 -10.27 22.00
N ASP A 52 13.11 -9.67 21.54
CA ASP A 52 13.49 -8.28 21.84
C ASP A 52 13.85 -7.44 20.58
N ALA A 53 13.68 -7.99 19.38
CA ALA A 53 14.03 -7.35 18.09
C ALA A 53 13.53 -5.91 17.98
N ILE A 54 12.35 -5.66 18.52
CA ILE A 54 11.67 -4.37 18.42
C ILE A 54 12.44 -3.28 19.16
N GLU A 55 12.67 -3.44 20.46
CA GLU A 55 13.37 -2.41 21.25
C GLU A 55 14.84 -2.33 20.84
N GLN A 56 15.41 -3.47 20.43
CA GLN A 56 16.76 -3.54 19.89
C GLN A 56 16.92 -2.75 18.57
N TYR A 57 15.98 -2.87 17.64
CA TYR A 57 16.07 -2.24 16.31
C TYR A 57 15.33 -0.91 16.20
N LYS A 58 14.65 -0.44 17.25
CA LYS A 58 13.83 0.79 17.24
C LYS A 58 14.57 2.01 16.72
N SER A 59 15.81 2.23 17.20
CA SER A 59 16.65 3.36 16.76
C SER A 59 16.96 3.25 15.28
N LEU A 60 17.30 2.05 14.82
CA LEU A 60 17.63 1.76 13.42
C LEU A 60 16.41 1.95 12.51
N ILE A 61 15.25 1.45 12.92
CA ILE A 61 13.97 1.63 12.21
C ILE A 61 13.66 3.12 12.06
N LEU A 62 13.82 3.90 13.13
CA LEU A 62 13.63 5.35 13.06
C LEU A 62 14.60 6.00 12.07
N GLU A 63 15.89 5.65 12.11
CA GLU A 63 16.87 6.16 11.13
C GLU A 63 16.46 5.85 9.68
N VAL A 64 16.00 4.63 9.41
CA VAL A 64 15.51 4.21 8.09
C VAL A 64 14.28 5.03 7.65
N VAL A 65 13.34 5.24 8.57
CA VAL A 65 12.14 6.08 8.37
C VAL A 65 12.51 7.54 8.10
N TYR A 66 13.40 8.13 8.92
CA TYR A 66 13.93 9.49 8.70
C TYR A 66 14.66 9.63 7.37
N ALA A 67 15.36 8.59 6.94
CA ALA A 67 16.07 8.55 5.67
C ALA A 67 15.14 8.28 4.47
N ASN A 68 13.84 8.06 4.70
CA ASN A 68 12.80 7.69 3.75
C ASN A 68 13.23 6.51 2.85
N ILE A 69 13.83 5.49 3.47
CA ILE A 69 14.28 4.27 2.78
C ILE A 69 13.22 3.18 2.97
N PRO A 70 12.83 2.44 1.93
CA PRO A 70 11.86 1.37 2.08
C PRO A 70 12.25 0.35 3.15
N CYS A 71 11.28 0.02 4.01
CA CYS A 71 11.44 -0.86 5.16
C CYS A 71 10.24 -1.78 5.29
N ILE A 72 10.47 -3.08 5.40
CA ILE A 72 9.44 -4.10 5.63
C ILE A 72 9.80 -4.95 6.84
N GLY A 73 8.79 -5.54 7.47
CA GLY A 73 8.98 -6.55 8.52
C GLY A 73 8.86 -7.97 7.98
N ILE A 74 9.57 -8.89 8.61
CA ILE A 74 9.25 -10.32 8.58
C ILE A 74 8.93 -10.78 9.99
N CYS A 75 7.81 -11.49 10.14
CA CYS A 75 7.30 -11.89 11.45
C CYS A 75 6.31 -13.04 11.32
N SER A 76 6.46 -14.03 12.19
CA SER A 76 5.59 -15.20 12.31
C SER A 76 4.38 -14.90 13.18
N GLU A 77 4.59 -14.24 14.33
CA GLU A 77 3.55 -13.91 15.33
C GLU A 77 3.17 -12.41 15.31
N ILE A 78 2.41 -11.98 14.29
CA ILE A 78 2.16 -10.55 14.07
C ILE A 78 1.23 -9.92 15.12
N GLN A 79 0.24 -10.64 15.64
CA GLN A 79 -0.81 -10.05 16.50
C GLN A 79 -0.25 -9.43 17.79
N SER A 80 0.79 -10.02 18.37
CA SER A 80 1.45 -9.51 19.58
C SER A 80 2.20 -8.19 19.34
N VAL A 81 2.58 -7.90 18.09
CA VAL A 81 3.44 -6.77 17.71
C VAL A 81 2.74 -5.77 16.77
N LYS A 82 1.47 -6.02 16.42
CA LYS A 82 0.63 -5.23 15.49
C LYS A 82 0.66 -3.73 15.79
N LYS A 83 0.37 -3.35 17.04
CA LYS A 83 0.36 -1.95 17.48
C LYS A 83 1.71 -1.26 17.29
N MET A 84 2.79 -2.00 17.47
CA MET A 84 4.13 -1.47 17.30
C MET A 84 4.47 -1.20 15.82
N PHE A 85 4.09 -2.10 14.91
CA PHE A 85 4.25 -1.88 13.47
C PHE A 85 3.60 -0.57 13.03
N ILE A 86 2.37 -0.34 13.49
CA ILE A 86 1.61 0.89 13.24
C ILE A 86 2.36 2.12 13.77
N GLN A 87 2.87 2.07 15.00
CA GLN A 87 3.56 3.19 15.66
C GLN A 87 4.96 3.47 15.09
N SER A 88 5.64 2.46 14.55
CA SER A 88 6.97 2.58 13.95
C SER A 88 6.92 2.94 12.47
N GLY A 89 5.74 2.94 11.85
CA GLY A 89 5.57 3.19 10.42
C GLY A 89 5.96 2.01 9.53
N ILE A 90 6.29 0.85 10.12
CA ILE A 90 6.52 -0.41 9.38
C ILE A 90 5.18 -1.03 9.09
N ILE A 91 4.73 -0.91 7.85
CA ILE A 91 3.38 -1.32 7.49
C ILE A 91 3.30 -2.50 6.53
N ALA A 92 4.38 -2.83 5.83
CA ALA A 92 4.45 -4.04 5.02
C ALA A 92 5.17 -5.12 5.83
N VAL A 93 4.46 -6.18 6.20
CA VAL A 93 4.97 -7.28 7.02
C VAL A 93 4.60 -8.60 6.38
N PHE A 94 5.59 -9.51 6.27
CA PHE A 94 5.42 -10.81 5.62
C PHE A 94 5.67 -11.94 6.61
N ARG A 95 4.77 -12.92 6.63
CA ARG A 95 5.02 -14.21 7.29
C ARG A 95 5.99 -15.06 6.46
N PRO A 96 6.66 -16.07 7.06
CA PRO A 96 7.52 -16.99 6.31
C PRO A 96 6.86 -17.60 5.07
N SER A 97 5.58 -17.96 5.16
CA SER A 97 4.80 -18.50 4.03
C SER A 97 4.62 -17.50 2.87
N GLN A 98 4.84 -16.21 3.11
CA GLN A 98 4.60 -15.10 2.18
C GLN A 98 5.90 -14.49 1.63
N TYR A 99 7.08 -14.97 2.00
CA TYR A 99 8.36 -14.39 1.55
C TYR A 99 8.51 -14.32 0.03
N HIS A 100 7.88 -15.24 -0.71
CA HIS A 100 7.85 -15.21 -2.18
C HIS A 100 7.20 -13.94 -2.77
N TYR A 101 6.40 -13.20 -2.00
CA TYR A 101 5.84 -11.92 -2.43
C TYR A 101 6.80 -10.74 -2.29
N ILE A 102 7.86 -10.82 -1.47
CA ILE A 102 8.76 -9.68 -1.20
C ILE A 102 9.40 -9.13 -2.50
N PRO A 103 9.98 -9.95 -3.41
CA PRO A 103 10.53 -9.43 -4.66
C PRO A 103 9.47 -8.71 -5.53
N LEU A 104 8.25 -9.26 -5.57
CA LEU A 104 7.13 -8.67 -6.31
C LEU A 104 6.62 -7.39 -5.64
N PHE A 105 6.64 -7.31 -4.31
CA PHE A 105 6.33 -6.11 -3.56
C PHE A 105 7.29 -4.97 -3.92
N PHE A 106 8.57 -5.26 -4.19
CA PHE A 106 9.55 -4.24 -4.58
C PHE A 106 9.63 -3.99 -6.09
N LYS A 107 8.86 -4.74 -6.88
CA LYS A 107 8.81 -4.55 -8.32
C LYS A 107 8.21 -3.18 -8.66
N ARG A 108 8.79 -2.53 -9.66
CA ARG A 108 8.25 -1.27 -10.18
C ARG A 108 6.86 -1.54 -10.76
N TYR A 109 5.87 -0.93 -10.13
CA TYR A 109 4.48 -1.04 -10.54
C TYR A 109 4.11 0.14 -11.43
N ARG A 110 3.47 -0.13 -12.58
CA ARG A 110 2.86 0.90 -13.42
C ARG A 110 1.36 0.86 -13.15
N PRO A 111 0.81 1.80 -12.37
CA PRO A 111 -0.59 1.76 -12.01
C PRO A 111 -1.48 2.02 -13.23
N ALA A 112 -2.64 1.38 -13.26
CA ALA A 112 -3.65 1.64 -14.27
C ALA A 112 -4.42 2.94 -13.99
N VAL A 113 -4.51 3.32 -12.71
CA VAL A 113 -5.13 4.56 -12.23
C VAL A 113 -4.13 5.32 -11.39
N THR A 114 -3.97 6.62 -11.61
CA THR A 114 -3.13 7.49 -10.78
C THR A 114 -3.99 8.49 -10.03
N GLY A 115 -3.46 9.02 -8.93
CA GLY A 115 -4.12 10.05 -8.16
C GLY A 115 -3.19 10.63 -7.10
N THR A 116 -3.62 11.71 -6.47
CA THR A 116 -2.85 12.42 -5.44
C THR A 116 -3.59 12.39 -4.12
N ILE A 117 -2.91 11.97 -3.06
CA ILE A 117 -3.42 11.92 -1.71
C ILE A 117 -2.54 12.80 -0.82
N ALA A 118 -3.15 13.81 -0.20
CA ALA A 118 -2.47 14.68 0.74
C ALA A 118 -2.57 14.12 2.17
N ILE A 119 -1.48 14.22 2.93
CA ILE A 119 -1.40 13.78 4.33
C ILE A 119 -1.03 15.00 5.18
N ILE A 120 -1.88 15.33 6.15
CA ILE A 120 -1.64 16.39 7.13
C ILE A 120 -1.36 15.75 8.49
N ASP A 121 -0.07 15.51 8.76
CA ASP A 121 0.43 14.93 10.00
C ASP A 121 1.90 15.32 10.18
N ASN A 122 2.30 15.66 11.40
CA ASN A 122 3.69 15.99 11.75
C ASN A 122 4.48 14.78 12.29
N ASN A 123 3.83 13.66 12.56
CA ASN A 123 4.49 12.44 13.01
C ASN A 123 5.13 11.73 11.81
N ILE A 124 6.45 11.58 11.86
CA ILE A 124 7.20 11.01 10.74
C ILE A 124 6.88 9.54 10.49
N CYS A 125 6.62 8.74 11.53
CA CYS A 125 6.25 7.33 11.37
C CYS A 125 4.89 7.19 10.70
N ASN A 126 3.91 8.01 11.11
CA ASN A 126 2.57 8.01 10.50
C ASN A 126 2.64 8.42 9.03
N THR A 127 3.33 9.54 8.73
CA THR A 127 3.44 10.04 7.36
C THR A 127 4.21 9.08 6.46
N TYR A 128 5.29 8.46 6.96
CA TYR A 128 6.05 7.44 6.26
C TYR A 128 5.21 6.19 5.98
N GLY A 129 4.50 5.68 6.99
CA GLY A 129 3.60 4.53 6.83
C GLY A 129 2.50 4.83 5.80
N LEU A 130 1.74 5.92 5.99
CA LEU A 130 0.66 6.30 5.07
C LEU A 130 1.18 6.49 3.64
N SER A 131 2.30 7.19 3.49
CA SER A 131 2.95 7.36 2.18
C SER A 131 3.33 6.03 1.55
N THR A 132 3.84 5.09 2.34
CA THR A 132 4.22 3.75 1.89
C THR A 132 3.00 2.97 1.39
N VAL A 133 1.83 3.03 2.06
CA VAL A 133 0.59 2.41 1.54
C VAL A 133 0.24 3.02 0.19
N ILE A 134 0.13 4.35 0.15
CA ILE A 134 -0.35 5.11 -1.00
C ILE A 134 0.53 4.85 -2.23
N GLN A 135 1.84 4.96 -2.05
CA GLN A 135 2.82 4.76 -3.11
C GLN A 135 2.94 3.29 -3.55
N SER A 136 2.68 2.33 -2.65
CA SER A 136 2.68 0.90 -3.00
C SER A 136 1.67 0.55 -4.09
N PHE A 137 0.55 1.29 -4.17
CA PHE A 137 -0.48 1.14 -5.19
C PHE A 137 -0.36 2.15 -6.35
N GLY A 138 0.74 2.91 -6.42
CA GLY A 138 1.06 3.82 -7.52
C GLY A 138 0.40 5.20 -7.45
N TYR A 139 -0.12 5.60 -6.28
CA TYR A 139 -0.62 6.95 -6.05
C TYR A 139 0.50 7.87 -5.53
N GLN A 140 0.35 9.17 -5.75
CA GLN A 140 1.25 10.17 -5.20
C GLN A 140 0.81 10.53 -3.77
N ALA A 141 1.73 10.38 -2.81
CA ALA A 141 1.56 10.88 -1.46
C ALA A 141 2.22 12.26 -1.34
N ILE A 142 1.49 13.26 -0.84
CA ILE A 142 2.03 14.60 -0.54
C ILE A 142 1.86 14.85 0.95
N VAL A 143 2.96 14.90 1.69
CA VAL A 143 2.95 15.27 3.11
C VAL A 143 2.98 16.79 3.22
N VAL A 144 2.03 17.36 3.95
CA VAL A 144 1.96 18.79 4.24
C VAL A 144 1.92 19.03 5.74
N ASN A 145 2.55 20.13 6.15
CA ASN A 145 2.73 20.48 7.55
C ASN A 145 1.53 21.22 8.17
N SER A 146 0.54 21.63 7.36
CA SER A 146 -0.59 22.42 7.84
C SER A 146 -1.79 22.35 6.91
N LEU A 147 -2.95 22.71 7.46
CA LEU A 147 -4.19 22.82 6.69
C LEU A 147 -4.14 23.96 5.67
N ASP A 148 -3.40 25.04 5.94
CA ASP A 148 -3.21 26.14 4.97
C ASP A 148 -2.35 25.69 3.79
N ALA A 149 -1.21 25.05 4.05
CA ALA A 149 -0.37 24.49 3.01
C ALA A 149 -1.14 23.50 2.11
N CYS A 150 -2.06 22.71 2.68
CA CYS A 150 -2.93 21.83 1.91
C CYS A 150 -3.87 22.59 0.97
N CYS A 151 -4.42 23.73 1.42
CA CYS A 151 -5.32 24.57 0.63
C CYS A 151 -4.59 25.30 -0.52
N ASP A 152 -3.29 25.51 -0.38
CA ASP A 152 -2.46 26.19 -1.39
C ASP A 152 -1.97 25.24 -2.50
N ILE A 153 -2.20 23.93 -2.39
CA ILE A 153 -1.84 22.96 -3.44
C ILE A 153 -2.68 23.24 -4.69
N GLN A 154 -2.02 23.58 -5.79
CA GLN A 154 -2.68 23.81 -7.08
C GLN A 154 -3.04 22.51 -7.83
N ASN A 155 -2.33 21.42 -7.53
CA ASN A 155 -2.60 20.13 -8.16
C ASN A 155 -3.94 19.54 -7.69
N PRO A 156 -4.68 18.83 -8.54
CA PRO A 156 -5.88 18.13 -8.12
C PRO A 156 -5.52 17.05 -7.08
N ILE A 157 -6.19 17.11 -5.93
CA ILE A 157 -6.08 16.12 -4.85
C ILE A 157 -7.35 15.30 -4.84
N ASP A 158 -7.24 13.97 -4.84
CA ASP A 158 -8.40 13.08 -4.79
C ASP A 158 -8.87 12.85 -3.35
N MET A 159 -7.92 12.78 -2.42
CA MET A 159 -8.16 12.49 -0.99
C MET A 159 -7.23 13.28 -0.09
N VAL A 160 -7.74 13.70 1.07
CA VAL A 160 -6.95 14.35 2.12
C VAL A 160 -7.10 13.56 3.43
N CYS A 161 -5.99 13.02 3.92
CA CYS A 161 -5.89 12.38 5.23
C CYS A 161 -5.43 13.43 6.27
N ILE A 162 -6.21 13.65 7.33
CA ILE A 162 -5.93 14.70 8.32
C ILE A 162 -5.87 14.08 9.71
N ASN A 163 -4.73 14.28 10.40
CA ASN A 163 -4.59 13.92 11.81
C ASN A 163 -5.26 14.98 12.70
N CYS A 164 -6.46 14.67 13.19
CA CYS A 164 -7.26 15.49 14.09
C CYS A 164 -6.71 15.56 15.53
N SER A 165 -5.66 14.80 15.87
CA SER A 165 -4.92 15.01 17.13
C SER A 165 -4.06 16.29 17.06
N GLN A 166 -3.83 16.84 15.87
CA GLN A 166 -2.98 18.01 15.64
C GLN A 166 -3.73 19.17 15.00
N VAL A 167 -4.79 18.89 14.24
CA VAL A 167 -5.60 19.89 13.54
C VAL A 167 -6.98 19.98 14.18
N SER A 168 -7.41 21.20 14.53
CA SER A 168 -8.72 21.48 15.09
C SER A 168 -9.84 21.08 14.13
N THR A 169 -10.80 20.30 14.63
CA THR A 169 -12.02 19.92 13.90
C THR A 169 -12.86 21.13 13.50
N HIS A 170 -12.81 22.22 14.28
CA HIS A 170 -13.47 23.49 13.95
C HIS A 170 -12.81 24.17 12.74
N ASP A 171 -11.49 24.15 12.66
CA ASP A 171 -10.75 24.79 11.55
C ASP A 171 -10.99 24.02 10.25
N ILE A 172 -11.01 22.68 10.32
CA ILE A 172 -11.37 21.81 9.19
C ILE A 172 -12.77 22.16 8.68
N ALA A 173 -13.77 22.21 9.58
CA ALA A 173 -15.14 22.55 9.22
C ALA A 173 -15.24 23.95 8.58
N THR A 174 -14.55 24.93 9.15
CA THR A 174 -14.55 26.32 8.66
C THR A 174 -13.97 26.41 7.25
N LYS A 175 -12.82 25.78 6.99
CA LYS A 175 -12.20 25.78 5.65
C LYS A 175 -13.01 24.98 4.63
N TYR A 176 -13.65 23.89 5.04
CA TYR A 176 -14.54 23.11 4.19
C TYR A 176 -15.80 23.90 3.77
N VAL A 177 -16.47 24.57 4.72
CA VAL A 177 -17.64 25.41 4.44
C VAL A 177 -17.25 26.58 3.53
N ALA A 178 -16.09 27.21 3.79
CA ALA A 178 -15.53 28.28 2.97
C ALA A 178 -15.11 27.82 1.56
N GLY A 179 -15.13 26.53 1.25
CA GLY A 179 -14.73 25.98 -0.04
C GLY A 179 -13.22 26.01 -0.30
N LYS A 180 -12.41 26.25 0.73
CA LYS A 180 -10.95 26.22 0.66
C LYS A 180 -10.39 24.80 0.69
N LEU A 181 -11.07 23.89 1.40
CA LEU A 181 -10.90 22.47 1.17
C LEU A 181 -11.80 22.09 -0.01
N PRO A 182 -11.28 21.48 -1.08
CA PRO A 182 -12.10 21.23 -2.25
C PRO A 182 -13.24 20.27 -1.88
N LYS A 183 -14.48 20.71 -2.07
CA LYS A 183 -15.70 19.93 -1.75
C LYS A 183 -15.82 18.62 -2.53
N LYS A 184 -14.96 18.41 -3.54
CA LYS A 184 -14.90 17.19 -4.36
C LYS A 184 -13.98 16.12 -3.78
N ASN A 185 -13.13 16.46 -2.80
CA ASN A 185 -12.12 15.55 -2.29
C ASN A 185 -12.72 14.66 -1.21
N ALA A 186 -12.29 13.39 -1.17
CA ALA A 186 -12.58 12.53 -0.04
C ALA A 186 -11.77 13.01 1.18
N LEU A 187 -12.43 13.29 2.30
CA LEU A 187 -11.77 13.65 3.55
C LEU A 187 -11.72 12.42 4.47
N VAL A 188 -10.51 12.04 4.86
CA VAL A 188 -10.25 10.96 5.83
C VAL A 188 -9.68 11.60 7.08
N LEU A 189 -10.52 11.69 8.11
CA LEU A 189 -10.14 12.26 9.39
C LEU A 189 -9.73 11.14 10.32
N TYR A 190 -8.59 11.26 10.98
CA TYR A 190 -8.14 10.25 11.94
C TYR A 190 -7.45 10.86 13.16
N LYS A 191 -7.32 10.07 14.22
CA LYS A 191 -6.52 10.42 15.40
C LYS A 191 -5.48 9.33 15.65
N SER A 192 -4.27 9.74 15.99
CA SER A 192 -3.15 8.82 16.24
C SER A 192 -3.12 8.28 17.67
N GLU A 193 -3.86 8.89 18.61
CA GLU A 193 -3.90 8.47 20.01
C GLU A 193 -5.27 7.89 20.37
N GLU A 194 -5.29 6.64 20.88
CA GLU A 194 -6.51 5.90 21.25
C GLU A 194 -7.30 6.50 22.42
N LYS A 195 -6.71 7.44 23.19
CA LYS A 195 -7.31 7.98 24.41
C LYS A 195 -8.34 9.09 24.17
N ASP A 196 -8.49 9.55 22.94
CA ASP A 196 -9.40 10.64 22.59
C ASP A 196 -10.83 10.16 22.38
N ILE A 197 -11.75 10.58 23.25
CA ILE A 197 -13.16 10.21 23.19
C ILE A 197 -13.83 10.81 21.92
N PHE A 198 -14.37 9.93 21.08
CA PHE A 198 -14.84 10.18 19.70
C PHE A 198 -16.14 10.99 19.55
N ILE A 199 -16.95 11.17 20.60
CA ILE A 199 -18.35 11.58 20.45
C ILE A 199 -18.52 13.08 20.13
N HIS A 200 -17.75 13.96 20.78
CA HIS A 200 -17.93 15.40 20.64
C HIS A 200 -17.39 15.98 19.31
N ASP A 201 -16.40 15.32 18.71
CA ASP A 201 -15.78 15.74 17.46
C ASP A 201 -16.63 15.35 16.23
N ILE A 202 -17.32 14.20 16.27
CA ILE A 202 -18.19 13.72 15.18
C ILE A 202 -19.43 14.64 15.02
N ILE A 203 -20.02 15.12 16.12
CA ILE A 203 -21.22 15.98 16.08
C ILE A 203 -20.94 17.29 15.33
N LYS A 204 -19.74 17.87 15.51
CA LYS A 204 -19.34 19.13 14.87
C LYS A 204 -19.03 18.98 13.37
N LEU A 205 -18.74 17.76 12.90
CA LEU A 205 -18.28 17.47 11.54
C LEU A 205 -19.26 16.65 10.70
N HIS A 206 -20.50 16.43 11.14
CA HIS A 206 -21.47 15.57 10.45
C HIS A 206 -21.73 15.91 8.96
N ARG A 207 -21.45 17.14 8.52
CA ARG A 207 -21.53 17.58 7.11
C ARG A 207 -20.25 17.36 6.29
N VAL A 208 -19.16 16.98 6.95
CA VAL A 208 -17.78 16.96 6.43
C VAL A 208 -17.22 15.54 6.45
N ALA A 209 -17.41 14.79 7.54
CA ALA A 209 -16.99 13.40 7.67
C ALA A 209 -18.01 12.61 8.51
N ARG A 210 -18.24 11.35 8.14
CA ARG A 210 -19.19 10.47 8.85
C ARG A 210 -18.60 9.79 10.08
N VAL A 211 -17.27 9.61 10.08
CA VAL A 211 -16.50 8.88 11.10
C VAL A 211 -15.13 9.54 11.23
N ILE A 212 -14.53 9.48 12.44
CA ILE A 212 -13.12 9.77 12.67
C ILE A 212 -12.45 8.43 12.97
N TYR A 213 -11.44 8.08 12.18
CA TYR A 213 -10.76 6.80 12.24
C TYR A 213 -9.61 6.80 13.27
N THR A 214 -9.20 5.62 13.71
CA THR A 214 -7.86 5.38 14.25
C THR A 214 -6.84 5.31 13.11
N LEU A 215 -5.55 5.46 13.41
CA LEU A 215 -4.50 5.32 12.40
C LEU A 215 -4.52 3.93 11.72
N GLU A 216 -4.81 2.88 12.50
CA GLU A 216 -4.95 1.52 11.98
C GLU A 216 -6.06 1.40 10.95
N GLU A 217 -7.25 1.93 11.28
CA GLU A 217 -8.39 1.92 10.37
C GLU A 217 -8.12 2.72 9.09
N VAL A 218 -7.33 3.79 9.16
CA VAL A 218 -6.89 4.50 7.93
C VAL A 218 -6.01 3.61 7.07
N TYR A 219 -5.08 2.84 7.63
CA TYR A 219 -4.28 1.91 6.85
C TYR A 219 -5.16 0.86 6.17
N VAL A 220 -6.10 0.26 6.90
CA VAL A 220 -7.06 -0.72 6.35
C VAL A 220 -7.89 -0.08 5.24
N LEU A 221 -8.46 1.11 5.48
CA LEU A 221 -9.26 1.84 4.51
C LEU A 221 -8.49 2.13 3.22
N LEU A 222 -7.26 2.64 3.34
CA LEU A 222 -6.42 2.97 2.18
C LEU A 222 -6.05 1.71 1.41
N VAL A 223 -5.64 0.63 2.08
CA VAL A 223 -5.32 -0.64 1.42
C VAL A 223 -6.53 -1.14 0.62
N GLU A 224 -7.71 -1.19 1.24
CA GLU A 224 -8.94 -1.65 0.59
C GLU A 224 -9.32 -0.80 -0.63
N LEU A 225 -9.35 0.53 -0.48
CA LEU A 225 -9.75 1.44 -1.56
C LEU A 225 -8.76 1.41 -2.73
N LEU A 226 -7.47 1.53 -2.43
CA LEU A 226 -6.43 1.62 -3.46
C LEU A 226 -6.24 0.27 -4.16
N PHE A 227 -6.27 -0.85 -3.41
CA PHE A 227 -6.24 -2.19 -4.00
C PHE A 227 -7.43 -2.40 -4.93
N ARG A 228 -8.66 -2.16 -4.48
CA ARG A 228 -9.86 -2.38 -5.30
C ARG A 228 -9.83 -1.54 -6.57
N GLN A 229 -9.43 -0.28 -6.49
CA GLN A 229 -9.36 0.58 -7.66
C GLN A 229 -8.35 0.05 -8.69
N GLN A 230 -7.14 -0.32 -8.26
CA GLN A 230 -6.12 -0.90 -9.15
C GLN A 230 -6.56 -2.26 -9.70
N PHE A 231 -7.04 -3.15 -8.84
CA PHE A 231 -7.43 -4.50 -9.20
C PHE A 231 -8.60 -4.51 -10.20
N HIS A 232 -9.66 -3.73 -9.95
CA HIS A 232 -10.79 -3.65 -10.87
C HIS A 232 -10.42 -3.00 -12.19
N SER A 233 -9.54 -1.99 -12.19
CA SER A 233 -9.05 -1.39 -13.44
C SER A 233 -8.25 -2.40 -14.29
N LEU A 234 -7.41 -3.21 -13.66
CA LEU A 234 -6.67 -4.28 -14.34
C LEU A 234 -7.59 -5.39 -14.86
N LEU A 235 -8.58 -5.81 -14.07
CA LEU A 235 -9.59 -6.77 -14.50
C LEU A 235 -10.40 -6.26 -15.68
N TYR A 236 -10.82 -5.00 -15.64
CA TYR A 236 -11.53 -4.37 -16.76
C TYR A 236 -10.65 -4.32 -18.02
N SER A 237 -9.38 -3.97 -17.88
CA SER A 237 -8.44 -3.96 -19.01
C SER A 237 -8.25 -5.36 -19.61
N LEU A 238 -8.20 -6.42 -18.80
CA LEU A 238 -8.18 -7.82 -19.28
C LEU A 238 -9.48 -8.21 -19.99
N TYR A 239 -10.62 -7.79 -19.43
CA TYR A 239 -11.93 -8.02 -20.00
C TYR A 239 -12.07 -7.36 -21.39
N GLU A 240 -11.61 -6.12 -21.55
CA GLU A 240 -11.58 -5.43 -22.85
C GLU A 240 -10.61 -6.11 -23.82
N THR A 241 -9.41 -6.48 -23.36
CA THR A 241 -8.38 -7.12 -24.20
C THR A 241 -8.83 -8.47 -24.76
N SER A 242 -9.65 -9.20 -24.00
CA SER A 242 -10.18 -10.51 -24.41
C SER A 242 -11.45 -10.44 -25.26
N ASP A 243 -11.92 -9.24 -25.60
CA ASP A 243 -13.18 -8.99 -26.36
C ASP A 243 -14.38 -9.77 -25.77
N MET A 244 -14.41 -9.95 -24.44
CA MET A 244 -15.41 -10.76 -23.74
C MET A 244 -16.85 -10.23 -23.92
N GLN A 245 -17.02 -8.98 -24.33
CA GLN A 245 -18.32 -8.39 -24.65
C GLN A 245 -19.01 -9.07 -25.84
N ARG A 246 -18.23 -9.50 -26.84
CA ARG A 246 -18.77 -10.16 -28.04
C ARG A 246 -19.08 -11.64 -27.85
N SER A 247 -18.70 -12.21 -26.70
CA SER A 247 -18.88 -13.63 -26.41
C SER A 247 -19.39 -13.86 -24.99
N VAL A 248 -20.62 -13.42 -24.69
CA VAL A 248 -21.29 -13.70 -23.39
C VAL A 248 -21.26 -15.20 -23.06
N SER A 249 -21.37 -16.05 -24.07
CA SER A 249 -21.32 -17.51 -23.94
C SER A 249 -19.92 -18.07 -23.66
N ALA A 250 -18.86 -17.27 -23.82
CA ALA A 250 -17.50 -17.64 -23.41
C ALA A 250 -17.32 -17.58 -21.89
N TYR A 251 -18.10 -16.79 -21.16
CA TYR A 251 -17.97 -16.67 -19.69
C TYR A 251 -19.13 -17.31 -18.91
N LYS A 252 -20.32 -17.43 -19.51
CA LYS A 252 -21.52 -18.00 -18.86
C LYS A 252 -22.04 -19.29 -19.50
N GLY A 253 -21.59 -19.61 -20.72
CA GLY A 253 -22.08 -20.74 -21.49
C GLY A 253 -21.19 -21.98 -21.38
N SER A 254 -21.68 -23.08 -21.93
CA SER A 254 -20.85 -24.27 -22.19
C SER A 254 -19.96 -24.06 -23.42
N LEU A 255 -18.86 -24.81 -23.51
CA LEU A 255 -18.02 -24.84 -24.71
C LEU A 255 -18.83 -25.16 -25.99
N ARG A 256 -19.86 -26.00 -25.87
CA ARG A 256 -20.78 -26.30 -26.98
C ARG A 256 -21.56 -25.06 -27.43
N GLN A 257 -22.09 -24.28 -26.49
CA GLN A 257 -22.79 -23.02 -26.81
C GLN A 257 -21.85 -22.02 -27.45
N LEU A 258 -20.64 -21.86 -26.91
CA LEU A 258 -19.62 -21.01 -27.50
C LEU A 258 -19.31 -21.42 -28.95
N TYR A 259 -19.08 -22.71 -29.21
CA TYR A 259 -18.81 -23.21 -30.56
C TYR A 259 -19.97 -22.93 -31.53
N LEU A 260 -21.21 -23.20 -31.11
CA LEU A 260 -22.39 -23.05 -31.95
C LEU A 260 -22.74 -21.58 -32.24
N GLU A 261 -22.50 -20.69 -31.28
CA GLU A 261 -22.81 -19.26 -31.41
C GLU A 261 -21.71 -18.46 -32.10
N THR A 262 -20.45 -18.86 -31.92
CA THR A 262 -19.31 -18.15 -32.54
C THR A 262 -19.05 -18.63 -33.97
N GLY A 263 -19.29 -19.91 -34.28
CA GLY A 263 -19.23 -20.44 -35.64
C GLY A 263 -17.97 -20.03 -36.43
N VAL A 264 -18.16 -19.45 -37.61
CA VAL A 264 -17.08 -18.93 -38.49
C VAL A 264 -16.53 -17.59 -37.99
N ASP A 265 -17.30 -16.85 -37.18
CA ASP A 265 -16.91 -15.54 -36.66
C ASP A 265 -15.72 -15.65 -35.69
N ILE A 266 -15.39 -16.86 -35.19
CA ILE A 266 -14.20 -17.11 -34.36
C ILE A 266 -12.90 -16.72 -35.06
N PHE A 267 -12.85 -16.80 -36.39
CA PHE A 267 -11.69 -16.41 -37.20
C PHE A 267 -11.60 -14.89 -37.42
N THR A 268 -12.64 -14.14 -37.05
CA THR A 268 -12.65 -12.67 -37.10
C THR A 268 -12.26 -12.04 -35.75
N LEU A 269 -12.20 -12.85 -34.69
CA LEU A 269 -11.71 -12.41 -33.39
C LEU A 269 -10.18 -12.20 -33.42
N PRO A 270 -9.64 -11.27 -32.60
CA PRO A 270 -8.20 -11.13 -32.43
C PRO A 270 -7.57 -12.47 -32.04
N ALA A 271 -6.60 -12.95 -32.81
CA ALA A 271 -6.01 -14.26 -32.57
C ALA A 271 -5.17 -14.24 -31.29
N ILE A 272 -5.64 -14.96 -30.28
CA ILE A 272 -4.98 -15.07 -28.96
C ILE A 272 -3.59 -15.71 -29.02
N THR A 273 -3.28 -16.41 -30.11
CA THR A 273 -2.00 -17.06 -30.35
C THR A 273 -0.94 -16.13 -30.95
N HIS A 274 -1.29 -14.90 -31.34
CA HIS A 274 -0.30 -13.91 -31.75
C HIS A 274 0.56 -13.48 -30.57
N SER A 275 1.86 -13.30 -30.82
CA SER A 275 2.83 -12.90 -29.80
C SER A 275 2.42 -11.61 -29.09
N GLU A 276 1.87 -10.64 -29.82
CA GLU A 276 1.40 -9.37 -29.25
C GLU A 276 0.28 -9.57 -28.22
N SER A 277 -0.69 -10.44 -28.50
CA SER A 277 -1.77 -10.78 -27.58
C SER A 277 -1.24 -11.54 -26.36
N ILE A 278 -0.34 -12.50 -26.57
CA ILE A 278 0.30 -13.26 -25.49
C ILE A 278 1.10 -12.33 -24.58
N ASP A 279 1.90 -11.45 -25.15
CA ASP A 279 2.70 -10.46 -24.41
C ASP A 279 1.79 -9.52 -23.60
N LEU A 280 0.70 -9.04 -24.20
CA LEU A 280 -0.27 -8.18 -23.51
C LEU A 280 -0.92 -8.90 -22.31
N PHE A 281 -1.37 -10.15 -22.49
CA PHE A 281 -1.92 -10.94 -21.38
C PHE A 281 -0.89 -11.20 -20.29
N ARG A 282 0.34 -11.58 -20.67
CA ARG A 282 1.45 -11.79 -19.73
C ARG A 282 1.70 -10.54 -18.89
N ASP A 283 1.82 -9.37 -19.54
CA ASP A 283 2.11 -8.10 -18.87
C ASP A 283 0.98 -7.71 -17.90
N LYS A 284 -0.28 -7.93 -18.28
CA LYS A 284 -1.44 -7.67 -17.40
C LYS A 284 -1.51 -8.63 -16.22
N THR A 285 -1.21 -9.91 -16.43
CA THR A 285 -1.11 -10.90 -15.34
C THR A 285 0.03 -10.56 -14.39
N GLU A 286 1.17 -10.11 -14.90
CA GLU A 286 2.30 -9.67 -14.10
C GLU A 286 1.97 -8.43 -13.24
N LEU A 287 1.21 -7.48 -13.79
CA LEU A 287 0.69 -6.34 -13.03
C LEU A 287 -0.27 -6.78 -11.92
N LEU A 288 -1.19 -7.73 -12.20
CA LEU A 288 -2.08 -8.29 -11.19
C LEU A 288 -1.31 -8.98 -10.06
N GLN A 289 -0.33 -9.82 -10.40
CA GLN A 289 0.54 -10.47 -9.41
C GLN A 289 1.28 -9.44 -8.55
N THR A 290 1.73 -8.34 -9.16
CA THR A 290 2.38 -7.23 -8.44
C THR A 290 1.39 -6.60 -7.45
N VAL A 291 0.18 -6.23 -7.88
CA VAL A 291 -0.85 -5.63 -7.00
C VAL A 291 -1.23 -6.57 -5.85
N LEU A 292 -1.36 -7.87 -6.11
CA LEU A 292 -1.61 -8.87 -5.08
C LEU A 292 -0.45 -8.97 -4.08
N ALA A 293 0.79 -8.93 -4.55
CA ALA A 293 1.96 -8.91 -3.68
C ALA A 293 2.03 -7.65 -2.80
N LYS A 294 1.61 -6.49 -3.34
CA LYS A 294 1.44 -5.25 -2.55
C LYS A 294 0.44 -5.45 -1.43
N ALA A 295 -0.75 -5.96 -1.75
CA ALA A 295 -1.80 -6.24 -0.77
C ALA A 295 -1.36 -7.30 0.28
N ALA A 296 -0.61 -8.33 -0.15
CA ALA A 296 -0.10 -9.37 0.74
C ALA A 296 0.77 -8.79 1.87
N GLY A 297 1.59 -7.77 1.57
CA GLY A 297 2.39 -7.07 2.57
C GLY A 297 1.55 -6.39 3.65
N PHE A 298 0.28 -6.07 3.37
CA PHE A 298 -0.65 -5.45 4.32
C PHE A 298 -1.65 -6.43 4.92
N SER A 299 -1.58 -7.72 4.55
CA SER A 299 -2.55 -8.75 4.99
C SER A 299 -2.62 -8.96 6.50
N TRP A 300 -1.60 -8.53 7.24
CA TRP A 300 -1.56 -8.62 8.68
C TRP A 300 -2.42 -7.58 9.40
N LEU A 301 -2.92 -6.56 8.68
CA LEU A 301 -3.82 -5.56 9.25
C LEU A 301 -5.22 -6.15 9.56
N SER A 302 -5.59 -7.27 8.93
CA SER A 302 -6.88 -7.91 9.21
C SER A 302 -6.89 -8.59 10.58
N ASP A 303 -7.99 -8.40 11.31
CA ASP A 303 -8.21 -9.05 12.62
C ASP A 303 -8.57 -10.54 12.50
N SER A 304 -8.78 -11.04 11.29
CA SER A 304 -9.09 -12.45 11.03
C SER A 304 -7.82 -13.25 10.74
N GLU A 305 -7.54 -14.24 11.58
CA GLU A 305 -6.72 -15.41 11.22
C GLU A 305 -7.49 -16.35 10.27
#